data_AF-A0A5B8YM92-F1
#
_entry.id   AF-A0A5B8YM92-F1
#
_cell.length_a   1.000
_cell.length_b   1.000
_cell.length_c   1.000
_cell.angle_alpha   90.00
_cell.angle_beta   90.00
_cell.angle_gamma   90.00
#
_symmetry.space_group_name_H-M   'P 1'
#
loop_
_entity.id
_entity.type
_entity.pdbx_description
1 polymer ?
#
loop_
_entity_poly.entity_id
_entity_poly.type
_entity_poly.pdbx_seq_one_letter_code
_entity_poly.pdbx_strand_id
1 'polypeptide(L)' 'MDKANLLYIMFFINILVMIYTFMNIAKQEDLRGYKKTALIYTTILFPVLGLVCLKIPVGKR' A
#
# COMPACT_ATOMS: atom_id res chain seq x y z
N MET A 1 -11.57 16.47 -12.57
CA MET A 1 -10.93 16.09 -11.30
C MET A 1 -9.45 16.36 -11.42
N ASP A 2 -8.88 17.12 -10.48
CA ASP A 2 -7.44 17.35 -10.42
C ASP A 2 -6.67 16.04 -10.28
N LYS A 3 -5.51 15.95 -10.94
CA LYS A 3 -4.61 14.78 -10.87
C LYS A 3 -4.28 14.41 -9.42
N ALA A 4 -4.19 15.41 -8.54
CA ALA A 4 -3.99 15.24 -7.11
C ALA A 4 -5.16 14.48 -6.44
N ASN A 5 -6.41 14.82 -6.75
CA ASN A 5 -7.58 14.13 -6.20
C ASN A 5 -7.64 12.67 -6.64
N LEU A 6 -7.24 12.38 -7.89
CA LEU A 6 -7.16 11.01 -8.39
C LEU A 6 -6.08 10.19 -7.67
N LEU A 7 -4.92 10.80 -7.42
CA LEU A 7 -3.85 10.22 -6.61
C LEU A 7 -4.27 9.95 -5.16
N TYR A 8 -4.99 10.88 -4.52
CA TYR A 8 -5.53 10.68 -3.17
C TYR A 8 -6.52 9.52 -3.09
N ILE A 9 -7.41 9.38 -4.08
CA ILE A 9 -8.36 8.26 -4.14
C ILE A 9 -7.62 6.93 -4.34
N MET A 10 -6.65 6.88 -5.25
CA MET A 10 -5.81 5.69 -5.45
C MET A 10 -5.01 5.32 -4.20
N PHE A 11 -4.53 6.33 -3.47
CA PHE A 11 -3.82 6.12 -2.21
C PHE A 11 -4.75 5.58 -1.10
N PHE A 12 -5.96 6.13 -1.00
CA PHE A 12 -6.98 5.65 -0.06
C PHE A 12 -7.35 4.18 -0.31
N ILE A 13 -7.55 3.80 -1.57
CA ILE A 13 -7.82 2.39 -1.95
C ILE A 13 -6.63 1.50 -1.58
N ASN A 14 -5.39 1.94 -1.81
CA ASN A 14 -4.19 1.19 -1.40
C ASN A 14 -4.13 0.94 0.12
N ILE A 15 -4.49 1.93 0.95
CA ILE A 15 -4.55 1.76 2.41
C ILE A 15 -5.61 0.71 2.79
N LEU A 16 -6.79 0.75 2.18
CA LEU A 16 -7.85 -0.23 2.46
C LEU A 16 -7.41 -1.65 2.10
N VAL A 17 -6.77 -1.83 0.94
CA VAL A 17 -6.22 -3.13 0.53
C VAL A 17 -5.12 -3.59 1.48
N MET A 18 -4.27 -2.68 1.97
CA MET A 18 -3.25 -3.00 2.96
C MET A 18 -3.87 -3.55 4.25
N ILE A 19 -4.86 -2.86 4.82
CA ILE A 19 -5.54 -3.29 6.05
C ILE A 19 -6.22 -4.65 5.86
N TYR A 20 -6.93 -4.85 4.74
CA TYR A 20 -7.59 -6.11 4.43
C TYR A 20 -6.59 -7.27 4.30
N THR A 21 -5.47 -7.03 3.62
CA THR A 21 -4.39 -8.01 3.47
C THR A 21 -3.79 -8.37 4.82
N PHE A 22 -3.56 -7.39 5.70
CA PHE A 22 -3.09 -7.65 7.06
C PHE A 22 -4.06 -8.49 7.89
N MET A 23 -5.36 -8.21 7.82
CA MET A 23 -6.38 -9.02 8.49
C MET A 23 -6.42 -10.45 7.96
N ASN A 24 -6.24 -10.63 6.65
CA ASN A 24 -6.19 -11.95 6.02
C ASN A 24 -4.93 -12.73 6.43
N ILE A 25 -3.76 -12.06 6.46
CA ILE A 25 -2.50 -12.63 6.97
C ILE A 25 -2.62 -13.01 8.45
N ALA A 26 -3.30 -12.19 9.26
CA ALA A 26 -3.51 -12.46 10.68
C ALA A 26 -4.42 -13.68 10.91
N LYS A 27 -5.45 -13.86 10.06
CA LYS A 27 -6.34 -15.03 10.09
C LYS A 27 -5.69 -16.31 9.58
N GLN A 28 -4.67 -16.22 8.72
CA GLN A 28 -3.96 -17.38 8.21
C GLN A 28 -2.84 -17.79 9.19
N GLU A 29 -3.13 -18.81 10.01
CA GLU A 29 -2.17 -19.40 10.96
C GLU A 29 -1.07 -20.22 10.26
N ASP A 30 -1.31 -20.68 9.02
CA ASP A 30 -0.45 -21.65 8.31
C ASP A 30 0.58 -21.04 7.33
N LEU A 31 0.77 -19.72 7.36
CA LEU A 31 1.81 -19.07 6.56
C LEU A 31 3.18 -19.28 7.22
N ARG A 32 3.91 -20.33 6.80
CA ARG A 32 5.32 -20.55 7.17
C ARG A 32 6.13 -19.25 7.09
N GLY A 33 6.84 -18.93 8.18
CA GLY A 33 7.31 -17.58 8.54
C GLY A 33 7.89 -16.71 7.42
N TYR A 34 8.61 -17.26 6.45
CA TYR A 34 9.19 -16.47 5.36
C TYR A 34 8.15 -15.89 4.39
N LYS A 35 7.09 -16.64 4.09
CA LYS A 35 6.01 -16.18 3.18
C LYS A 35 5.14 -15.11 3.85
N LYS A 36 4.86 -15.27 5.15
CA LYS A 36 4.13 -14.29 5.96
C LYS A 36 4.87 -12.96 6.00
N THR A 37 6.17 -13.02 6.30
CA THR A 37 7.05 -11.85 6.36
C THR A 37 7.15 -11.16 5.00
N ALA A 38 7.38 -11.90 3.91
CA ALA A 38 7.43 -11.32 2.57
C ALA A 38 6.12 -10.62 2.18
N LEU A 39 4.96 -11.20 2.50
CA LEU A 39 3.65 -10.60 2.22
C LEU A 39 3.43 -9.32 3.03
N ILE A 40 3.83 -9.31 4.31
CA ILE A 40 3.76 -8.12 5.16
C ILE A 40 4.64 -7.01 4.58
N TYR A 41 5.89 -7.31 4.23
CA TYR A 41 6.81 -6.32 3.68
C TYR A 41 6.32 -5.75 2.36
N THR A 42 5.86 -6.57 1.41
CA THR A 42 5.33 -6.06 0.14
C THR A 42 4.07 -5.22 0.34
N THR A 43 3.19 -5.61 1.27
CA THR A 43 1.95 -4.87 1.57
C THR A 43 2.24 -3.50 2.20
N ILE A 44 3.32 -3.34 2.98
CA ILE A 44 3.75 -2.04 3.52
C ILE A 44 4.53 -1.23 2.47
N LEU A 45 5.41 -1.88 1.70
CA LEU A 45 6.31 -1.21 0.76
C LEU A 45 5.54 -0.45 -0.33
N PHE A 46 4.44 -1.03 -0.83
CA PHE A 46 3.63 -0.47 -1.90
C PHE A 46 3.00 0.90 -1.56
N PRO A 47 2.26 1.06 -0.44
CA PRO A 47 1.74 2.36 -0.02
C PRO A 47 2.83 3.36 0.40
N VAL A 48 3.95 2.89 0.96
CA VAL A 48 5.11 3.76 1.25
C VAL A 48 5.70 4.34 -0.03
N LEU A 49 5.87 3.54 -1.07
CA LEU A 49 6.28 4.02 -2.40
C LEU A 49 5.23 4.98 -3.00
N GLY A 50 3.94 4.70 -2.82
CA GLY A 50 2.86 5.62 -3.21
C GLY A 50 2.94 6.99 -2.53
N LEU A 51 3.25 7.02 -1.22
CA LEU A 51 3.48 8.25 -0.45
C LEU A 51 4.71 9.03 -0.92
N VAL A 52 5.80 8.31 -1.23
CA VAL A 52 7.02 8.92 -1.78
C VAL A 52 6.74 9.52 -3.15
N CYS A 53 6.03 8.82 -4.03
CA CYS A 53 5.61 9.34 -5.33
C CYS A 53 4.66 10.55 -5.22
N LEU A 54 3.82 10.60 -4.18
CA LEU A 54 2.96 11.76 -3.87
C LEU A 54 3.77 12.98 -3.41
N LYS A 55 4.88 12.78 -2.68
CA LYS A 55 5.78 13.85 -2.22
C LYS A 55 6.77 14.31 -3.29
N ILE A 56 7.06 13.48 -4.29
CA ILE A 56 7.78 13.94 -5.47
C ILE A 56 6.88 14.96 -6.16
N PRO A 57 7.30 16.22 -6.35
CA PRO A 57 6.47 17.23 -7.00
C PRO A 57 6.15 16.75 -8.41
N VAL A 58 4.94 16.24 -8.60
CA VAL A 58 4.38 15.86 -9.91
C VAL A 58 4.03 17.16 -10.63
N GLY A 59 5.06 17.85 -11.14
CA GLY A 59 4.89 19.09 -11.90
C GLY A 59 5.87 20.19 -11.49
N LYS A 60 7.14 20.06 -11.89
CA LYS A 60 7.83 21.21 -12.48
C LYS A 60 7.72 21.09 -13.99
N ARG A 61 6.59 21.54 -14.54
CA ARG A 61 6.41 22.13 -15.88
C ARG A 61 4.96 22.49 -16.07
#